data_AF-A0A343VZT1-F1
#
_entry.id   AF-A0A343VZT1-F1
#
_cell.length_a   1.000
_cell.length_b   1.000
_cell.length_c   1.000
_cell.angle_alpha   90.00
_cell.angle_beta   90.00
_cell.angle_gamma   90.00
#
_symmetry.space_group_name_H-M   'P 1'
#
loop_
_entity.id
_entity.type
_entity.pdbx_description
1 polymer ?
#
loop_
_entity_poly.entity_id
_entity_poly.type
_entity_poly.pdbx_seq_one_letter_code
_entity_poly.pdbx_strand_id
1 'polypeptide(L)'
;PLQVARCTKIIDADTDQTKYIINVKQIAKFVVGLGEKVAPTDIEEGMRVGVDRSKYKIQIPLPPKIDPTVTMMTVEEKPDITYNDIGGCKEQLEKLREVVEMPLLQPERFVTLGIDPPKGVLLYGPPGTGKTLTARAIANRTDACFICVIGSELVQKYVGEGARMVRELFQMAKLKKACILFIDEVDAIGGSRDESAHGDHEVQRTMLEIVNQLDGFDNRGNIKVLMATNRPDTLDSALVRPGR
;
A
#
# COMPACT_ATOMS: atom_id res chain seq x y z
N PRO A 1 5.90 -19.13 26.89
CA PRO A 1 5.07 -18.42 25.89
C PRO A 1 5.79 -17.15 25.47
N LEU A 2 5.96 -16.92 24.17
CA LEU A 2 6.65 -15.73 23.67
C LEU A 2 5.81 -14.48 23.90
N GLN A 3 6.46 -13.40 24.29
CA GLN A 3 5.86 -12.08 24.39
C GLN A 3 6.25 -11.26 23.16
N VAL A 4 5.29 -10.53 22.61
CA VAL A 4 5.54 -9.66 21.45
C VAL A 4 6.19 -8.37 21.93
N ALA A 5 7.36 -8.07 21.38
CA ALA A 5 8.06 -6.80 21.57
C ALA A 5 8.36 -6.14 20.21
N ARG A 6 8.76 -4.88 20.23
CA ARG A 6 9.26 -4.16 19.04
C ARG A 6 10.72 -3.83 19.23
N CYS A 7 11.58 -4.22 18.29
CA CYS A 7 12.96 -3.76 18.25
C CYS A 7 12.94 -2.25 17.96
N THR A 8 13.53 -1.44 18.84
CA THR A 8 13.55 0.02 18.70
C THR A 8 14.90 0.54 18.25
N LYS A 9 15.98 -0.14 18.62
CA LYS A 9 17.33 0.24 18.25
C LYS A 9 18.27 -0.95 18.35
N ILE A 10 19.26 -1.02 17.46
CA ILE A 10 20.36 -1.98 17.51
C ILE A 10 21.57 -1.25 18.10
N ILE A 11 22.23 -1.87 19.09
CA ILE A 11 23.42 -1.35 19.76
C ILE A 11 24.59 -2.29 19.44
N ASP A 12 25.65 -1.70 18.88
CA ASP A 12 26.94 -2.30 18.51
C ASP A 12 26.85 -3.48 17.54
N ALA A 13 27.12 -3.21 16.25
CA ALA A 13 27.17 -4.21 15.18
C ALA A 13 28.56 -4.89 15.02
N ASP A 14 29.60 -4.38 15.70
CA ASP A 14 31.01 -4.71 15.41
C ASP A 14 31.66 -5.72 16.38
N THR A 15 30.92 -6.25 17.36
CA THR A 15 31.42 -7.30 18.25
C THR A 15 30.38 -8.41 18.44
N ASP A 16 30.87 -9.60 18.81
CA ASP A 16 30.16 -10.88 19.04
C ASP A 16 29.00 -10.82 20.07
N GLN A 17 28.61 -9.62 20.52
CA GLN A 17 27.53 -9.33 21.46
C GLN A 17 26.66 -8.16 20.98
N THR A 18 26.13 -8.23 19.76
CA THR A 18 25.06 -7.32 19.30
C THR A 18 23.92 -7.30 20.31
N LYS A 19 23.60 -6.11 20.84
CA LYS A 19 22.52 -5.89 21.80
C LYS A 19 21.38 -5.14 21.13
N TYR A 20 20.17 -5.46 21.52
CA TYR A 20 18.96 -4.89 20.93
C TYR A 20 18.16 -4.20 22.03
N ILE A 21 17.70 -2.96 21.80
CA ILE A 21 16.69 -2.35 22.65
C ILE A 21 15.33 -2.78 22.14
N ILE A 22 14.61 -3.57 22.93
CA ILE A 22 13.21 -3.92 22.67
C ILE A 22 12.27 -3.09 23.54
N ASN A 23 11.11 -2.76 22.99
CA ASN A 23 10.00 -2.17 23.72
C ASN A 23 8.87 -3.19 23.82
N VAL A 24 8.55 -3.59 25.06
CA VAL A 24 7.46 -4.52 25.34
C VAL A 24 6.22 -3.71 25.71
N LYS A 25 5.15 -3.87 24.92
CA LYS A 25 3.89 -3.14 25.12
C LYS A 25 3.38 -3.41 26.55
N GLN A 26 3.12 -2.35 27.31
CA GLN A 26 2.66 -2.35 28.72
C GLN A 26 3.71 -2.57 29.83
N ILE A 27 5.01 -2.72 29.52
CA ILE A 27 6.02 -2.96 30.55
C ILE A 27 7.10 -1.87 30.54
N ALA A 28 8.14 -2.03 29.72
CA ALA A 28 9.31 -1.15 29.70
C ALA A 28 10.16 -1.44 28.45
N LYS A 29 11.24 -0.66 28.31
CA LYS A 29 12.32 -0.93 27.35
C LYS A 29 13.36 -1.83 28.01
N PHE A 30 13.81 -2.87 27.30
CA PHE A 30 14.83 -3.79 27.77
C PHE A 30 15.96 -3.89 26.76
N VAL A 31 17.19 -4.07 27.25
CA VAL A 31 18.34 -4.43 26.42
C VAL A 31 18.45 -5.94 26.41
N VAL A 32 18.36 -6.54 25.24
CA VAL A 32 18.29 -7.99 25.06
C VAL A 32 19.33 -8.48 24.05
N GLY A 33 19.76 -9.73 24.22
CA GLY A 33 20.58 -10.43 23.25
C GLY A 33 19.74 -11.27 22.28
N LEU A 34 20.40 -11.80 21.26
CA LEU A 34 19.84 -12.79 20.36
C LEU A 34 19.70 -14.15 21.05
N GLY A 35 18.68 -14.90 20.66
CA GLY A 35 18.54 -16.32 20.95
C GLY A 35 19.27 -17.16 19.90
N GLU A 36 19.41 -18.45 20.18
CA GLU A 36 20.18 -19.40 19.35
C GLU A 36 19.60 -19.63 17.94
N LYS A 37 18.34 -19.21 17.71
CA LYS A 37 17.60 -19.48 16.47
C LYS A 37 17.54 -18.30 15.50
N VAL A 38 18.21 -17.18 15.81
CA VAL A 38 18.08 -15.93 15.05
C VAL A 38 19.46 -15.35 14.79
N ALA A 39 19.76 -15.03 13.52
CA ALA A 39 20.98 -14.35 13.17
C ALA A 39 20.84 -12.82 13.35
N PRO A 40 21.95 -12.09 13.60
CA PRO A 40 21.91 -10.62 13.68
C PRO A 40 21.37 -9.96 12.41
N THR A 41 21.55 -10.60 11.25
CA THR A 41 21.09 -10.13 9.93
C THR A 41 19.57 -10.17 9.76
N ASP A 42 18.86 -10.97 10.56
CA ASP A 42 17.42 -11.17 10.41
C ASP A 42 16.60 -10.15 11.19
N ILE A 43 17.26 -9.29 11.98
CA ILE A 43 16.62 -8.34 12.89
C ILE A 43 16.94 -6.92 12.46
N GLU A 44 15.90 -6.21 12.04
CA GLU A 44 15.97 -4.79 11.70
C GLU A 44 15.37 -3.90 12.80
N GLU A 45 15.80 -2.63 12.81
CA GLU A 45 15.19 -1.61 13.66
C GLU A 45 13.71 -1.40 13.28
N GLY A 46 12.84 -1.36 14.30
CA GLY A 46 11.41 -1.20 14.10
C GLY A 46 10.63 -2.51 13.92
N MET A 47 11.31 -3.65 13.72
CA MET A 47 10.68 -4.96 13.52
C MET A 47 10.00 -5.48 14.79
N ARG A 48 8.93 -6.28 14.62
CA ARG A 48 8.31 -7.01 15.75
C ARG A 48 9.10 -8.29 15.99
N VAL A 49 9.30 -8.63 17.25
CA VAL A 49 10.08 -9.81 17.65
C VAL A 49 9.36 -10.56 18.77
N GLY A 50 9.42 -11.88 18.71
CA GLY A 50 8.99 -12.77 19.77
C GLY A 50 10.12 -12.94 20.79
N VAL A 51 9.86 -12.51 22.02
CA VAL A 51 10.85 -12.52 23.11
C VAL A 51 10.39 -13.50 24.18
N ASP A 52 11.33 -14.25 24.75
CA ASP A 52 11.00 -15.13 25.88
C ASP A 52 10.73 -14.32 27.16
N ARG A 53 9.71 -14.71 27.93
CA ARG A 53 9.29 -13.98 29.15
C ARG A 53 10.29 -14.11 30.30
N SER A 54 11.04 -15.21 30.35
CA SER A 54 11.94 -15.50 31.46
C SER A 54 13.35 -14.96 31.20
N LYS A 55 13.89 -15.22 30.02
CA LYS A 55 15.28 -14.87 29.68
C LYS A 55 15.44 -13.58 28.89
N TYR A 56 14.34 -12.95 28.45
CA TYR A 56 14.34 -11.75 27.60
C TYR A 56 15.36 -11.86 26.46
N LYS A 57 15.28 -12.93 25.67
CA LYS A 57 16.07 -13.12 24.45
C LYS A 57 15.16 -13.16 23.23
N ILE A 58 15.62 -12.60 22.11
CA ILE A 58 14.90 -12.64 20.83
C ILE A 58 14.93 -14.07 20.28
N GLN A 59 13.77 -14.69 20.12
CA GLN A 59 13.65 -16.08 19.66
C GLN A 59 13.19 -16.20 18.21
N ILE A 60 12.38 -15.25 17.73
CA ILE A 60 11.87 -15.27 16.36
C ILE A 60 11.54 -13.84 15.89
N PRO A 61 11.89 -13.45 14.66
CA PRO A 61 11.32 -12.27 14.03
C PRO A 61 9.83 -12.50 13.73
N LEU A 62 9.00 -11.50 14.01
CA LEU A 62 7.57 -11.52 13.71
C LEU A 62 7.28 -10.56 12.55
N PRO A 63 6.34 -10.89 11.67
CA PRO A 63 5.92 -9.97 10.62
C PRO A 63 5.37 -8.66 11.23
N PRO A 64 5.46 -7.55 10.48
CA PRO A 64 4.97 -6.25 10.94
C PRO A 64 3.49 -6.33 11.34
N LYS A 65 3.06 -5.44 12.25
CA LYS A 65 1.64 -5.34 12.61
C LYS A 65 0.94 -4.67 11.44
N ILE A 66 0.26 -5.47 10.63
CA ILE A 66 -0.72 -4.99 9.68
C ILE A 66 -2.04 -4.90 10.44
N ASP A 67 -2.73 -3.75 10.37
CA ASP A 67 -4.05 -3.67 10.96
C ASP A 67 -5.04 -4.59 10.22
N PRO A 68 -5.84 -5.38 10.96
CA PRO A 68 -6.75 -6.36 10.36
C PRO A 68 -7.84 -5.69 9.53
N THR A 69 -8.20 -4.43 9.82
CA THR A 69 -9.13 -3.64 9.01
C THR A 69 -8.60 -3.49 7.58
N VAL A 70 -7.32 -3.19 7.44
CA VAL A 70 -6.67 -3.06 6.15
C VAL A 70 -6.55 -4.42 5.47
N THR A 71 -6.30 -5.48 6.24
CA THR A 71 -6.23 -6.86 5.70
C THR A 71 -7.59 -7.38 5.22
N MET A 72 -8.71 -6.86 5.75
CA MET A 72 -10.04 -7.20 5.25
C MET A 72 -10.43 -6.39 4.01
N MET A 73 -9.86 -5.19 3.83
CA MET A 73 -9.95 -4.44 2.56
C MET A 73 -9.11 -5.09 1.46
N THR A 74 -8.11 -5.89 1.85
CA THR A 74 -7.34 -6.68 0.90
C THR A 74 -8.12 -7.93 0.50
N VAL A 75 -8.37 -8.02 -0.80
CA VAL A 75 -8.51 -9.27 -1.56
C VAL A 75 -9.96 -9.77 -1.80
N GLU A 76 -10.52 -9.38 -2.95
CA GLU A 76 -11.20 -10.34 -3.82
C GLU A 76 -10.08 -11.17 -4.50
N GLU A 77 -9.94 -12.47 -4.20
CA GLU A 77 -8.81 -13.29 -4.69
C GLU A 77 -8.78 -13.45 -6.21
N LYS A 78 -9.91 -13.19 -6.86
CA LYS A 78 -10.09 -12.89 -8.27
C LYS A 78 -11.52 -12.42 -8.45
N PRO A 79 -11.78 -11.22 -8.96
CA PRO A 79 -13.12 -10.91 -9.44
C PRO A 79 -13.46 -11.80 -10.65
N ASP A 80 -14.67 -12.37 -10.69
CA ASP A 80 -15.12 -13.26 -11.78
C ASP A 80 -15.42 -12.52 -13.10
N ILE A 81 -15.25 -11.20 -13.13
CA ILE A 81 -15.58 -10.36 -14.28
C ILE A 81 -14.48 -10.48 -15.34
N THR A 82 -14.89 -10.63 -16.59
CA THR A 82 -14.00 -10.70 -17.74
C THR A 82 -14.18 -9.48 -18.63
N TYR A 83 -13.24 -9.28 -19.57
CA TYR A 83 -13.37 -8.20 -20.55
C TYR A 83 -14.56 -8.36 -21.50
N ASN A 84 -15.10 -9.57 -21.64
CA ASN A 84 -16.27 -9.82 -22.47
C ASN A 84 -17.53 -9.19 -21.86
N ASP A 85 -17.52 -8.95 -20.55
CA ASP A 85 -18.63 -8.33 -19.82
C ASP A 85 -18.63 -6.80 -19.96
N ILE A 86 -17.61 -6.21 -20.61
CA ILE A 86 -17.46 -4.77 -20.81
C ILE A 86 -17.81 -4.41 -22.27
N GLY A 87 -18.96 -3.78 -22.45
CA GLY A 87 -19.45 -3.35 -23.75
C GLY A 87 -18.91 -1.98 -24.20
N GLY A 88 -18.68 -1.81 -25.50
CA GLY A 88 -18.54 -0.50 -26.15
C GLY A 88 -17.22 0.27 -25.94
N CYS A 89 -16.34 -0.15 -25.03
CA CYS A 89 -15.13 0.58 -24.66
C CYS A 89 -13.81 -0.08 -25.11
N LYS A 90 -13.75 -0.63 -26.33
CA LYS A 90 -12.60 -1.43 -26.79
C LYS A 90 -11.28 -0.65 -26.81
N GLU A 91 -11.29 0.58 -27.33
CA GLU A 91 -10.08 1.41 -27.42
C GLU A 91 -9.55 1.81 -26.03
N GLN A 92 -10.44 2.16 -25.11
CA GLN A 92 -10.09 2.51 -23.74
C GLN A 92 -9.52 1.30 -22.99
N LEU A 93 -10.12 0.12 -23.19
CA LEU A 93 -9.63 -1.14 -22.64
C LEU A 93 -8.24 -1.50 -23.17
N GLU A 94 -7.99 -1.27 -24.47
CA GLU A 94 -6.69 -1.56 -25.09
C GLU A 94 -5.58 -0.69 -24.49
N LYS A 95 -5.80 0.63 -24.39
CA LYS A 95 -4.86 1.55 -23.71
C LYS A 95 -4.60 1.15 -22.27
N LEU A 96 -5.65 0.71 -21.57
CA LEU A 96 -5.54 0.31 -20.17
C LEU A 96 -4.76 -1.00 -20.00
N ARG A 97 -4.93 -1.95 -20.93
CA ARG A 97 -4.12 -3.18 -20.99
C ARG A 97 -2.66 -2.89 -21.26
N GLU A 98 -2.36 -1.95 -22.15
CA GLU A 98 -0.97 -1.54 -22.42
C GLU A 98 -0.28 -0.95 -21.18
N VAL A 99 -1.03 -0.22 -20.36
CA VAL A 99 -0.48 0.43 -19.16
C VAL A 99 -0.36 -0.54 -17.97
N VAL A 100 -1.32 -1.44 -17.78
CA VAL A 100 -1.38 -2.30 -16.58
C VAL A 100 -0.95 -3.73 -16.87
N GLU A 101 -1.50 -4.36 -17.90
CA GLU A 101 -1.30 -5.78 -18.19
C GLU A 101 0.08 -6.05 -18.81
N MET A 102 0.51 -5.23 -19.79
CA MET A 102 1.78 -5.43 -20.48
C MET A 102 3.02 -5.33 -19.58
N PRO A 103 3.15 -4.36 -18.65
CA PRO A 103 4.30 -4.31 -17.75
C PRO A 103 4.33 -5.45 -16.73
N LEU A 104 3.17 -6.00 -16.37
CA LEU A 104 3.07 -7.11 -15.41
C LEU A 104 3.37 -8.46 -16.07
N LEU A 105 2.89 -8.68 -17.30
CA LEU A 105 3.12 -9.93 -18.03
C LEU A 105 4.46 -9.99 -18.76
N GLN A 106 4.93 -8.85 -19.29
CA GLN A 106 6.13 -8.78 -20.15
C GLN A 106 7.07 -7.63 -19.75
N PRO A 107 7.64 -7.65 -18.53
CA PRO A 107 8.55 -6.60 -18.07
C PRO A 107 9.82 -6.49 -18.94
N GLU A 108 10.27 -7.58 -19.56
CA GLU A 108 11.48 -7.64 -20.41
C GLU A 108 11.44 -6.65 -21.59
N ARG A 109 10.26 -6.40 -22.15
CA ARG A 109 10.08 -5.45 -23.25
C ARG A 109 10.42 -4.02 -22.83
N PHE A 110 10.00 -3.62 -21.64
CA PHE A 110 10.27 -2.29 -21.08
C PHE A 110 11.75 -2.13 -20.74
N VAL A 111 12.36 -3.18 -20.16
CA VAL A 111 13.80 -3.21 -19.86
C VAL A 111 14.64 -3.08 -21.13
N THR A 112 14.28 -3.81 -22.20
CA THR A 112 15.01 -3.77 -23.49
C THR A 112 14.91 -2.39 -24.17
N LEU A 113 13.73 -1.76 -24.07
CA LEU A 113 13.51 -0.41 -24.60
C LEU A 113 14.14 0.69 -23.73
N GLY A 114 14.50 0.39 -22.48
CA GLY A 114 15.05 1.36 -21.52
C GLY A 114 14.04 2.41 -21.08
N ILE A 115 12.74 2.10 -21.14
CA ILE A 115 11.66 3.01 -20.73
C ILE A 115 10.99 2.51 -19.45
N ASP A 116 10.71 3.43 -18.53
CA ASP A 116 9.94 3.10 -17.33
C ASP A 116 8.45 2.99 -17.68
N PRO A 117 7.78 1.89 -17.27
CA PRO A 117 6.35 1.75 -17.50
C PRO A 117 5.56 2.77 -16.66
N PRO A 118 4.41 3.26 -17.18
CA PRO A 118 3.52 4.12 -16.41
C PRO A 118 3.10 3.47 -15.08
N LYS A 119 3.09 4.28 -14.01
CA LYS A 119 2.90 3.81 -12.62
C LYS A 119 1.43 3.86 -12.17
N GLY A 120 0.69 4.83 -12.66
CA GLY A 120 -0.70 5.07 -12.29
C GLY A 120 -1.63 5.22 -13.49
N VAL A 121 -2.93 4.98 -13.26
CA VAL A 121 -4.01 5.29 -14.19
C VAL A 121 -5.17 5.94 -13.44
N LEU A 122 -5.71 7.01 -14.02
CA LEU A 122 -6.96 7.63 -13.57
C LEU A 122 -8.09 7.29 -14.55
N LEU A 123 -9.10 6.57 -14.06
CA LEU A 123 -10.35 6.30 -14.75
C LEU A 123 -11.37 7.37 -14.34
N TYR A 124 -11.86 8.14 -15.31
CA TYR A 124 -12.88 9.15 -15.04
C TYR A 124 -14.01 9.09 -16.05
N GLY A 125 -15.17 9.61 -15.65
CA GLY A 125 -16.35 9.71 -16.49
C GLY A 125 -17.63 9.62 -15.67
N PRO A 126 -18.81 9.72 -16.31
CA PRO A 126 -20.10 9.62 -15.62
C PRO A 126 -20.24 8.30 -14.84
N PRO A 127 -21.08 8.25 -13.80
CA PRO A 127 -21.43 6.99 -13.14
C PRO A 127 -22.10 6.04 -14.14
N GLY A 128 -21.90 4.73 -13.97
CA GLY A 128 -22.47 3.71 -14.86
C GLY A 128 -21.66 3.38 -16.12
N THR A 129 -20.50 4.00 -16.34
CA THR A 129 -19.60 3.68 -17.48
C THR A 129 -18.70 2.45 -17.27
N GLY A 130 -18.87 1.72 -16.17
CA GLY A 130 -18.12 0.49 -15.92
C GLY A 130 -16.67 0.68 -15.49
N LYS A 131 -16.30 1.82 -14.86
CA LYS A 131 -14.95 2.08 -14.32
C LYS A 131 -14.50 0.97 -13.35
N THR A 132 -15.33 0.67 -12.35
CA THR A 132 -15.10 -0.38 -11.35
C THR A 132 -15.07 -1.77 -12.00
N LEU A 133 -15.98 -2.04 -12.96
CA LEU A 133 -16.00 -3.31 -13.71
C LEU A 133 -14.72 -3.51 -14.51
N THR A 134 -14.20 -2.44 -15.11
CA THR A 134 -12.96 -2.45 -15.89
C THR A 134 -11.75 -2.78 -15.02
N ALA A 135 -11.62 -2.13 -13.86
CA ALA A 135 -10.54 -2.43 -12.92
C ALA A 135 -10.57 -3.90 -12.46
N ARG A 136 -11.77 -4.43 -12.19
CA ARG A 136 -11.96 -5.84 -11.83
C ARG A 136 -11.59 -6.79 -12.97
N ALA A 137 -11.98 -6.51 -14.22
CA ALA A 137 -11.61 -7.35 -15.36
C ALA A 137 -10.09 -7.45 -15.60
N ILE A 138 -9.36 -6.36 -15.34
CA ILE A 138 -7.89 -6.34 -15.44
C ILE A 138 -7.25 -7.16 -14.32
N ALA A 139 -7.77 -7.04 -13.10
CA ALA A 139 -7.33 -7.82 -11.96
C ALA A 139 -7.45 -9.33 -12.22
N ASN A 140 -8.58 -9.76 -12.77
CA ASN A 140 -8.82 -11.16 -13.14
C ASN A 140 -7.77 -11.68 -14.14
N ARG A 141 -7.43 -10.90 -15.17
CA ARG A 141 -6.51 -11.34 -16.23
C ARG A 141 -5.04 -11.30 -15.85
N THR A 142 -4.64 -10.41 -14.96
CA THR A 142 -3.23 -10.21 -14.56
C THR A 142 -2.75 -11.21 -13.51
N ASP A 143 -3.65 -11.97 -12.87
CA ASP A 143 -3.36 -12.88 -11.75
C ASP A 143 -2.51 -12.21 -10.62
N ALA A 144 -2.62 -10.89 -10.54
CA ALA A 144 -1.91 -10.07 -9.57
C ALA A 144 -2.78 -9.88 -8.33
N CYS A 145 -2.15 -9.59 -7.19
CA CYS A 145 -2.90 -9.27 -5.97
C CYS A 145 -3.73 -7.99 -6.22
N PHE A 146 -5.04 -8.09 -6.08
CA PHE A 146 -5.95 -6.96 -6.24
C PHE A 146 -6.40 -6.44 -4.88
N ILE A 147 -6.07 -5.18 -4.61
CA ILE A 147 -6.49 -4.48 -3.39
C ILE A 147 -7.47 -3.39 -3.84
N CYS A 148 -8.73 -3.53 -3.44
CA CYS A 148 -9.78 -2.56 -3.74
C CYS A 148 -10.07 -1.76 -2.48
N VAL A 149 -9.99 -0.44 -2.57
CA VAL A 149 -10.30 0.48 -1.47
C VAL A 149 -11.31 1.49 -1.98
N ILE A 150 -12.37 1.72 -1.21
CA ILE A 150 -13.33 2.79 -1.51
C ILE A 150 -12.83 4.05 -0.80
N GLY A 151 -12.75 5.18 -1.50
CA GLY A 151 -12.21 6.43 -0.96
C GLY A 151 -12.88 6.86 0.34
N SER A 152 -14.18 6.63 0.47
CA SER A 152 -14.95 6.91 1.69
C SER A 152 -14.51 6.09 2.91
N GLU A 153 -13.93 4.89 2.74
CA GLU A 153 -13.39 4.08 3.85
C GLU A 153 -12.13 4.68 4.47
N LEU A 154 -11.41 5.52 3.72
CA LEU A 154 -10.22 6.21 4.19
C LEU A 154 -10.56 7.43 5.07
N VAL A 155 -11.83 7.85 5.10
CA VAL A 155 -12.31 8.94 5.96
C VAL A 155 -12.64 8.39 7.35
N GLN A 156 -11.78 8.71 8.32
CA GLN A 156 -11.88 8.21 9.69
C GLN A 156 -12.20 9.32 10.70
N LYS A 157 -12.88 8.96 11.79
CA LYS A 157 -13.24 9.91 12.87
C LYS A 157 -12.03 10.35 13.70
N TYR A 158 -11.00 9.52 13.78
CA TYR A 158 -9.80 9.80 14.55
C TYR A 158 -8.71 10.42 13.69
N VAL A 159 -8.15 11.52 14.17
CA VAL A 159 -7.10 12.28 13.47
C VAL A 159 -5.87 11.41 13.22
N GLY A 160 -5.42 11.36 11.96
CA GLY A 160 -4.27 10.61 11.50
C GLY A 160 -4.51 9.12 11.28
N GLU A 161 -5.73 8.61 11.48
CA GLU A 161 -6.05 7.20 11.25
C GLU A 161 -6.13 6.88 9.75
N GLY A 162 -6.76 7.73 8.93
CA GLY A 162 -6.81 7.55 7.47
C GLY A 162 -5.40 7.53 6.87
N ALA A 163 -4.55 8.49 7.25
CA ALA A 163 -3.16 8.52 6.84
C ALA A 163 -2.33 7.33 7.37
N ARG A 164 -2.70 6.70 8.50
CA ARG A 164 -2.08 5.44 8.94
C ARG A 164 -2.49 4.30 8.03
N MET A 165 -3.77 4.19 7.71
CA MET A 165 -4.31 3.14 6.84
C MET A 165 -3.68 3.18 5.44
N VAL A 166 -3.53 4.36 4.84
CA VAL A 166 -2.84 4.52 3.55
C VAL A 166 -1.42 3.98 3.61
N ARG A 167 -0.65 4.32 4.65
CA ARG A 167 0.71 3.79 4.83
C ARG A 167 0.74 2.27 4.92
N GLU A 168 -0.18 1.69 5.68
CA GLU A 168 -0.27 0.24 5.84
C GLU A 168 -0.70 -0.46 4.54
N LEU A 169 -1.63 0.14 3.76
CA LEU A 169 -2.03 -0.35 2.43
C LEU A 169 -0.82 -0.44 1.49
N PHE A 170 -0.05 0.65 1.38
CA PHE A 170 1.14 0.68 0.52
C PHE A 170 2.24 -0.26 1.03
N GLN A 171 2.44 -0.37 2.34
CA GLN A 171 3.38 -1.34 2.92
C GLN A 171 2.99 -2.78 2.59
N MET A 172 1.70 -3.12 2.70
CA MET A 172 1.21 -4.43 2.30
C MET A 172 1.38 -4.69 0.80
N ALA A 173 1.05 -3.71 -0.04
CA ALA A 173 1.25 -3.82 -1.48
C ALA A 173 2.73 -4.05 -1.83
N LYS A 174 3.66 -3.39 -1.13
CA LYS A 174 5.12 -3.58 -1.29
C LYS A 174 5.61 -4.97 -0.88
N LEU A 175 4.92 -5.65 0.06
CA LEU A 175 5.24 -7.03 0.44
C LEU A 175 4.85 -8.05 -0.64
N LYS A 176 3.99 -7.67 -1.59
CA LYS A 176 3.55 -8.52 -2.70
C LYS A 176 4.48 -8.33 -3.91
N LYS A 177 4.70 -9.41 -4.67
CA LYS A 177 5.55 -9.38 -5.88
C LYS A 177 4.95 -8.54 -7.01
N ALA A 178 3.64 -8.60 -7.18
CA ALA A 178 2.87 -7.84 -8.15
C ALA A 178 1.51 -7.50 -7.53
N CYS A 179 1.16 -6.21 -7.51
CA CYS A 179 -0.06 -5.74 -6.85
C CYS A 179 -0.71 -4.63 -7.66
N ILE A 180 -2.03 -4.71 -7.77
CA ILE A 180 -2.89 -3.68 -8.33
C ILE A 180 -3.65 -3.05 -7.17
N LEU A 181 -3.38 -1.77 -6.89
CA LEU A 181 -4.10 -0.98 -5.90
C LEU A 181 -5.17 -0.16 -6.62
N PHE A 182 -6.43 -0.52 -6.44
CA PHE A 182 -7.57 0.20 -6.98
C PHE A 182 -8.23 1.05 -5.90
N ILE A 183 -8.30 2.36 -6.13
CA ILE A 183 -9.00 3.32 -5.27
C ILE A 183 -10.24 3.80 -6.02
N ASP A 184 -11.41 3.33 -5.61
CA ASP A 184 -12.69 3.82 -6.14
C ASP A 184 -13.14 5.08 -5.40
N GLU A 185 -13.99 5.89 -6.01
CA GLU A 185 -14.52 7.13 -5.43
C GLU A 185 -13.44 8.02 -4.80
N VAL A 186 -12.32 8.21 -5.52
CA VAL A 186 -11.20 9.03 -5.02
C VAL A 186 -11.60 10.50 -4.81
N ASP A 187 -12.70 10.95 -5.41
CA ASP A 187 -13.32 12.25 -5.15
C ASP A 187 -13.80 12.44 -3.71
N ALA A 188 -14.06 11.36 -2.96
CA ALA A 188 -14.39 11.43 -1.54
C ALA A 188 -13.23 11.94 -0.66
N ILE A 189 -11.98 11.73 -1.12
CA ILE A 189 -10.77 12.14 -0.39
C ILE A 189 -9.88 13.11 -1.15
N GLY A 190 -10.06 13.23 -2.46
CA GLY A 190 -9.24 14.03 -3.36
C GLY A 190 -9.70 15.47 -3.53
N GLY A 191 -10.67 15.94 -2.74
CA GLY A 191 -11.25 17.27 -2.85
C GLY A 191 -10.20 18.40 -2.80
N SER A 192 -10.35 19.38 -3.68
CA SER A 192 -9.52 20.58 -3.71
C SER A 192 -9.63 21.41 -2.43
N ARG A 193 -8.53 22.09 -2.07
CA ARG A 193 -8.39 22.91 -0.86
C ARG A 193 -9.40 24.06 -0.81
N ASP A 194 -10.56 23.86 -0.18
CA ASP A 194 -11.41 24.98 0.22
C ASP A 194 -11.02 25.44 1.63
N GLU A 195 -10.53 26.67 1.73
CA GLU A 195 -10.06 27.33 2.97
C GLU A 195 -11.16 27.52 4.04
N SER A 196 -12.40 27.14 3.73
CA SER A 196 -13.59 27.50 4.51
C SER A 196 -14.06 26.42 5.50
N ALA A 197 -13.60 25.17 5.38
CA ALA A 197 -14.12 24.05 6.17
C ALA A 197 -13.09 23.53 7.17
N HIS A 198 -13.26 23.87 8.44
CA HIS A 198 -12.43 23.36 9.55
C HIS A 198 -12.48 21.81 9.69
N GLY A 199 -13.37 21.12 8.97
CA GLY A 199 -13.50 19.66 8.96
C GLY A 199 -12.64 18.90 7.93
N ASP A 200 -12.09 19.57 6.91
CA ASP A 200 -11.42 18.87 5.79
C ASP A 200 -9.94 18.57 6.02
N HIS A 201 -9.35 19.05 7.11
CA HIS A 201 -7.92 18.84 7.39
C HIS A 201 -7.52 17.36 7.47
N GLU A 202 -8.40 16.48 7.96
CA GLU A 202 -8.10 15.04 8.05
C GLU A 202 -8.16 14.35 6.68
N VAL A 203 -9.15 14.72 5.86
CA VAL A 203 -9.30 14.23 4.49
C VAL A 203 -8.09 14.66 3.65
N GLN A 204 -7.71 15.93 3.77
CA GLN A 204 -6.51 16.48 3.13
C GLN A 204 -5.23 15.78 3.59
N ARG A 205 -5.09 15.48 4.89
CA ARG A 205 -3.93 14.75 5.40
C ARG A 205 -3.82 13.36 4.80
N THR A 206 -4.95 12.67 4.65
CA THR A 206 -5.01 11.34 4.03
C THR A 206 -4.68 11.40 2.54
N MET A 207 -5.18 12.42 1.82
CA MET A 207 -4.83 12.67 0.42
C MET A 207 -3.34 12.97 0.23
N LEU A 208 -2.77 13.84 1.06
CA LEU A 208 -1.35 14.16 1.03
C LEU A 208 -0.49 12.92 1.31
N GLU A 209 -0.94 12.03 2.19
CA GLU A 209 -0.26 10.77 2.42
C GLU A 209 -0.31 9.87 1.18
N ILE A 210 -1.45 9.76 0.49
CA ILE A 210 -1.53 9.06 -0.80
C ILE A 210 -0.54 9.66 -1.78
N VAL A 211 -0.52 10.99 -1.94
CA VAL A 211 0.43 11.71 -2.80
C VAL A 211 1.89 11.48 -2.41
N ASN A 212 2.20 11.34 -1.12
CA ASN A 212 3.56 11.03 -0.67
C ASN A 212 3.95 9.59 -1.02
N GLN A 213 3.02 8.63 -0.92
CA GLN A 213 3.24 7.25 -1.36
C GLN A 213 3.29 7.14 -2.91
N LEU A 214 2.47 7.95 -3.60
CA LEU A 214 2.66 8.64 -4.89
C LEU A 214 4.09 8.79 -5.39
N ASP A 215 4.74 9.80 -4.81
CA ASP A 215 6.02 10.34 -5.24
C ASP A 215 7.23 9.64 -4.63
N GLY A 216 7.02 8.79 -3.62
CA GLY A 216 8.09 8.23 -2.80
C GLY A 216 9.32 7.81 -3.59
N PHE A 217 10.50 8.19 -3.06
CA PHE A 217 11.82 8.01 -3.68
C PHE A 217 12.23 6.55 -3.93
N ASP A 218 11.56 5.59 -3.29
CA ASP A 218 11.80 4.18 -3.53
C ASP A 218 11.15 3.74 -4.85
N ASN A 219 11.87 2.90 -5.62
CA ASN A 219 11.24 2.14 -6.69
C ASN A 219 10.06 1.37 -6.09
N ARG A 220 8.84 1.77 -6.49
CA ARG A 220 7.55 1.19 -6.06
C ARG A 220 7.40 -0.30 -6.34
N GLY A 221 8.42 -0.94 -6.91
CA GLY A 221 8.36 -2.29 -7.43
C GLY A 221 7.27 -2.39 -8.50
N ASN A 222 6.63 -3.55 -8.56
CA ASN A 222 5.52 -3.83 -9.48
C ASN A 222 4.16 -3.53 -8.82
N ILE A 223 4.01 -2.32 -8.27
CA ILE A 223 2.73 -1.81 -7.79
C ILE A 223 2.14 -0.90 -8.87
N LYS A 224 0.95 -1.23 -9.35
CA LYS A 224 0.17 -0.40 -10.27
C LYS A 224 -0.99 0.22 -9.52
N VAL A 225 -1.13 1.54 -9.60
CA VAL A 225 -2.23 2.26 -8.95
C VAL A 225 -3.29 2.59 -9.99
N LEU A 226 -4.53 2.18 -9.75
CA LEU A 226 -5.68 2.63 -10.51
C LEU A 226 -6.58 3.45 -9.60
N MET A 227 -6.99 4.62 -10.06
CA MET A 227 -7.94 5.46 -9.35
C MET A 227 -9.19 5.64 -10.21
N ALA A 228 -10.37 5.63 -9.61
CA ALA A 228 -11.61 5.94 -10.29
C ALA A 228 -12.30 7.15 -9.64
N THR A 229 -12.77 8.08 -10.48
CA THR A 229 -13.55 9.24 -10.06
C THR A 229 -14.74 9.47 -10.98
N ASN A 230 -15.82 10.03 -10.44
CA ASN A 230 -16.92 10.57 -11.24
C ASN A 230 -16.74 12.06 -11.56
N ARG A 231 -15.92 12.76 -10.77
CA ARG A 231 -15.69 14.21 -10.82
C ARG A 231 -14.20 14.51 -10.88
N PRO A 232 -13.57 14.53 -12.07
CA PRO A 232 -12.16 14.85 -12.19
C PRO A 232 -11.88 16.34 -11.88
N ASP A 233 -12.88 17.20 -11.99
CA ASP A 233 -12.84 18.64 -11.71
C ASP A 233 -12.64 18.97 -10.22
N THR A 234 -13.11 18.10 -9.32
CA THR A 234 -12.96 18.29 -7.87
C THR A 234 -11.63 17.78 -7.33
N LEU A 235 -10.82 17.11 -8.16
CA LEU A 235 -9.55 16.52 -7.72
C LEU A 235 -8.45 17.56 -7.55
N ASP A 236 -7.68 17.43 -6.48
CA ASP A 236 -6.48 18.24 -6.25
C ASP A 236 -5.49 18.04 -7.42
N SER A 237 -4.98 19.17 -7.94
CA SER A 237 -3.96 19.22 -8.99
C SER A 237 -2.72 18.37 -8.69
N ALA A 238 -2.41 18.14 -7.41
CA ALA A 238 -1.38 17.24 -6.98
C ALA A 238 -1.66 15.81 -7.49
N LEU A 239 -2.85 15.26 -7.29
CA LEU A 239 -3.16 13.89 -7.72
C LEU A 239 -3.12 13.72 -9.24
N VAL A 240 -3.47 14.76 -10.00
CA VAL A 240 -3.54 14.73 -11.47
C VAL A 240 -2.16 14.93 -12.12
N ARG A 241 -1.13 15.29 -11.34
CA ARG A 241 0.21 15.54 -11.86
C ARG A 241 0.81 14.27 -12.51
N PRO A 242 1.33 14.36 -13.75
CA PRO A 242 2.00 13.23 -14.41
C PRO A 242 3.21 12.72 -13.60
N GLY A 243 3.42 11.40 -13.61
CA GLY A 243 4.50 10.73 -12.90
C GLY A 243 4.08 9.97 -11.64
N ARG A 244 2.80 10.06 -11.28
CA ARG A 244 2.19 9.43 -10.09
C ARG A 244 1.40 8.17 -10.41
#